data_AF-A0A7S3K8F9-F1
#
_entry.id   AF-A0A7S3K8F9-F1
#
_cell.length_a   1.000
_cell.length_b   1.000
_cell.length_c   1.000
_cell.angle_alpha   90.00
_cell.angle_beta   90.00
_cell.angle_gamma   90.00
#
_symmetry.space_group_name_H-M   'P 1'
#
loop_
_entity.id
_entity.type
_entity.pdbx_description
1 polymer ?
#
loop_
_entity_poly.entity_id
_entity_poly.type
_entity_poly.pdbx_seq_one_letter_code
_entity_poly.pdbx_strand_id
1 'polypeptide(L)'
;MDFWSLGVMLFEMLHGKYPFLKGSVKTNDEIFKQILQNNLKMSKSLSPFAQDFLTKILNKDPSERLGANGIEEILNHPFLETIKWKDLAIKNVKSPYIPKVKSEDCTKYIAGTWLEEPLDDHYEDNSVFTIDEKREAYVRDFSFYAEGSFISKMEDNLSDTTLSRNHSNTTE
;
A
#
# COMPACT_ATOMS: atom_id res chain seq x y z
N MET A 1 14.33 -0.30 4.61
CA MET A 1 14.23 -0.34 3.12
C MET A 1 13.21 0.69 2.64
N ASP A 2 12.11 0.87 3.36
CA ASP A 2 10.93 1.69 2.97
C ASP A 2 11.18 3.20 2.79
N PHE A 3 12.14 3.79 3.49
CA PHE A 3 12.43 5.23 3.30
C PHE A 3 13.09 5.53 1.95
N TRP A 4 13.79 4.55 1.36
CA TRP A 4 14.34 4.71 0.01
C TRP A 4 13.22 4.84 -1.02
N SER A 5 12.20 3.97 -0.97
CA SER A 5 11.08 4.04 -1.91
C SER A 5 10.27 5.33 -1.72
N LEU A 6 10.10 5.82 -0.48
CA LEU A 6 9.54 7.16 -0.22
C LEU A 6 10.34 8.27 -0.94
N GLY A 7 11.67 8.23 -0.85
CA GLY A 7 12.53 9.16 -1.56
C GLY A 7 12.37 9.10 -3.09
N VAL A 8 12.27 7.89 -3.65
CA VAL A 8 12.08 7.68 -5.09
C VAL A 8 10.73 8.25 -5.53
N MET A 9 9.66 7.95 -4.80
CA MET A 9 8.31 8.47 -5.08
C MET A 9 8.27 9.99 -5.01
N LEU A 10 8.88 10.60 -3.98
CA LEU A 10 8.94 12.05 -3.86
C LEU A 10 9.72 12.68 -5.01
N PHE A 11 10.87 12.10 -5.38
CA PHE A 11 11.64 12.57 -6.52
C PHE A 11 10.80 12.55 -7.80
N GLU A 12 10.07 11.46 -8.04
CA GLU A 12 9.22 11.29 -9.20
C GLU A 12 8.06 12.30 -9.22
N MET A 13 7.39 12.54 -8.10
CA MET A 13 6.35 13.58 -8.00
C MET A 13 6.89 14.99 -8.31
N LEU A 14 8.14 15.28 -7.95
CA LEU A 14 8.77 16.59 -8.15
C LEU A 14 9.37 16.78 -9.55
N HIS A 15 9.82 15.69 -10.22
CA HIS A 15 10.53 15.77 -11.50
C HIS A 15 9.80 15.11 -12.68
N GLY A 16 8.76 14.30 -12.43
CA GLY A 16 8.06 13.52 -13.44
C GLY A 16 8.90 12.39 -14.06
N LYS A 17 9.97 11.95 -13.39
CA LYS A 17 10.89 10.89 -13.86
C LYS A 17 11.62 10.23 -12.69
N TYR A 18 12.21 9.06 -12.95
CA TYR A 18 13.01 8.34 -11.96
C TYR A 18 14.36 9.00 -11.65
N PRO A 19 14.87 8.90 -10.40
CA PRO A 19 16.09 9.59 -9.96
C PRO A 19 17.39 9.09 -10.59
N PHE A 20 17.50 7.79 -10.85
CA PHE A 20 18.75 7.16 -11.29
C PHE A 20 18.72 6.61 -12.71
N LEU A 21 17.53 6.49 -13.31
CA LEU A 21 17.39 5.91 -14.65
C LEU A 21 17.67 6.96 -15.74
N LYS A 22 18.41 6.54 -16.76
CA LYS A 22 18.75 7.33 -17.95
C LYS A 22 18.45 6.51 -19.20
N GLY A 23 17.77 7.16 -20.15
CA GLY A 23 17.41 6.55 -21.42
C GLY A 23 16.44 5.38 -21.27
N SER A 24 16.31 4.58 -22.33
CA SER A 24 15.52 3.35 -22.31
C SER A 24 16.34 2.22 -21.69
N VAL A 25 15.84 1.65 -20.60
CA VAL A 25 16.45 0.52 -19.91
C VAL A 25 15.67 -0.75 -20.26
N LYS A 26 16.37 -1.84 -20.55
CA LYS A 26 15.74 -3.08 -21.06
C LYS A 26 15.79 -4.25 -20.08
N THR A 27 16.69 -4.21 -19.11
CA THR A 27 16.88 -5.33 -18.16
C THR A 27 16.98 -4.85 -16.71
N ASN A 28 16.66 -5.75 -15.78
CA ASN A 28 16.80 -5.47 -14.34
C ASN A 28 18.26 -5.19 -13.95
N ASP A 29 19.22 -5.89 -14.54
CA ASP A 29 20.65 -5.68 -14.26
C ASP A 29 21.12 -4.28 -14.64
N GLU A 30 20.62 -3.73 -15.76
CA GLU A 30 20.88 -2.35 -16.15
C GLU A 30 20.26 -1.36 -15.15
N ILE A 31 19.05 -1.62 -14.66
CA ILE A 31 18.40 -0.81 -13.61
C ILE A 31 19.26 -0.79 -12.35
N PHE A 32 19.65 -1.97 -11.84
CA PHE A 32 20.48 -2.09 -10.64
C PHE A 32 21.82 -1.37 -10.81
N LYS A 33 22.49 -1.59 -11.95
CA LYS A 33 23.75 -0.92 -12.26
C LYS A 33 23.59 0.60 -12.25
N GLN A 34 22.52 1.12 -12.85
CA GLN A 34 22.27 2.56 -12.86
C GLN A 34 21.96 3.11 -11.46
N ILE A 35 21.18 2.41 -10.63
CA ILE A 35 20.94 2.80 -9.23
C ILE A 35 22.27 2.88 -8.45
N LEU A 36 23.14 1.88 -8.60
CA LEU A 36 24.41 1.83 -7.88
C LEU A 36 25.41 2.87 -8.37
N GLN A 37 25.45 3.16 -9.68
CA GLN A 37 26.51 3.99 -10.27
C GLN A 37 26.12 5.45 -10.49
N ASN A 38 24.86 5.75 -10.82
CA ASN A 38 24.47 7.12 -11.13
C ASN A 38 24.34 7.96 -9.86
N ASN A 39 24.80 9.19 -9.93
CA ASN A 39 24.55 10.20 -8.91
C ASN A 39 23.17 10.84 -9.12
N LEU A 40 22.55 11.24 -8.01
CA LEU A 40 21.28 11.96 -8.02
C LEU A 40 21.46 13.30 -8.75
N LYS A 41 20.58 13.58 -9.72
CA LYS A 41 20.58 14.84 -10.48
C LYS A 41 19.26 15.55 -10.27
N MET A 42 19.31 16.71 -9.61
CA MET A 42 18.14 17.52 -9.30
C MET A 42 18.12 18.81 -10.12
N SER A 43 16.92 19.34 -10.38
CA SER A 43 16.77 20.67 -10.97
C SER A 43 17.15 21.75 -9.96
N LYS A 44 17.81 22.81 -10.43
CA LYS A 44 18.11 24.01 -9.60
C LYS A 44 16.85 24.77 -9.18
N SER A 45 15.69 24.46 -9.78
CA SER A 45 14.40 25.09 -9.44
C SER A 45 13.79 24.59 -8.13
N LEU A 46 14.26 23.48 -7.58
CA LEU A 46 13.76 22.97 -6.30
C LEU A 46 14.26 23.83 -5.14
N SER A 47 13.45 23.93 -4.08
CA SER A 47 13.88 24.61 -2.86
C SER A 47 15.12 23.91 -2.26
N PRO A 48 16.02 24.65 -1.58
CA PRO A 48 17.19 24.05 -0.94
C PRO A 48 16.82 22.92 0.03
N PHE A 49 15.73 23.08 0.79
CA PHE A 49 15.26 22.04 1.73
C PHE A 49 14.78 20.77 1.02
N ALA A 50 14.12 20.88 -0.13
CA ALA A 50 13.72 19.71 -0.91
C ALA A 50 14.94 18.97 -1.49
N GLN A 51 15.94 19.71 -1.96
CA GLN A 51 17.18 19.13 -2.46
C GLN A 51 17.95 18.40 -1.34
N ASP A 52 18.03 19.02 -0.16
CA ASP A 52 18.67 18.42 1.03
C ASP A 52 17.94 17.15 1.47
N PHE A 53 16.61 17.19 1.57
CA PHE A 53 15.78 16.03 1.92
C PHE A 53 16.02 14.86 0.96
N LEU A 54 15.90 15.11 -0.36
CA LEU A 54 16.10 14.09 -1.39
C LEU A 54 17.51 13.51 -1.37
N THR A 55 18.53 14.34 -1.14
CA THR A 55 19.92 13.88 -1.05
C THR A 55 20.12 12.92 0.12
N LYS A 56 19.58 13.25 1.30
CA LYS A 56 19.75 12.44 2.50
C LYS A 56 18.90 11.17 2.48
N ILE A 57 17.65 11.24 2.03
CA ILE A 57 16.76 10.08 2.00
C ILE A 57 17.11 9.08 0.89
N LEU A 58 17.71 9.56 -0.21
CA LEU A 58 18.25 8.73 -1.30
C LEU A 58 19.75 8.45 -1.14
N ASN A 59 20.26 8.50 0.09
CA ASN A 59 21.62 8.04 0.37
C ASN A 59 21.72 6.54 0.08
N LYS A 60 22.73 6.13 -0.70
CA LYS A 60 22.95 4.74 -1.09
C LYS A 60 23.39 3.90 0.10
N ASP A 61 24.13 4.49 1.03
CA ASP A 61 24.44 3.86 2.30
C ASP A 61 23.18 3.88 3.19
N PRO A 62 22.63 2.71 3.58
CA PRO A 62 21.45 2.65 4.44
C PRO A 62 21.67 3.19 5.85
N SER A 63 22.92 3.17 6.35
CA SER A 63 23.24 3.64 7.71
C SER A 63 23.29 5.16 7.81
N GLU A 64 23.63 5.83 6.72
CA GLU A 64 23.69 7.30 6.59
C GLU A 64 22.43 7.88 5.93
N ARG A 65 21.40 7.06 5.75
CA ARG A 65 20.16 7.47 5.10
C ARG A 65 19.27 8.20 6.09
N LEU A 66 18.59 9.26 5.63
CA LEU A 66 17.57 9.91 6.45
C LEU A 66 16.50 8.89 6.90
N GLY A 67 16.30 8.79 8.21
CA GLY A 67 15.42 7.80 8.83
C GLY A 67 16.15 6.55 9.34
N ALA A 68 17.48 6.44 9.16
CA ALA A 68 18.24 5.30 9.66
C ALA A 68 18.18 5.18 11.19
N ASN A 69 18.12 6.31 11.90
CA ASN A 69 17.98 6.34 13.36
C ASN A 69 16.53 6.51 13.84
N GLY A 70 15.56 6.36 12.92
CA GLY A 70 14.14 6.43 13.23
C GLY A 70 13.38 7.48 12.42
N ILE A 71 12.05 7.32 12.39
CA ILE A 71 11.16 8.15 11.56
C ILE A 71 11.18 9.64 11.94
N GLU A 72 11.53 9.97 13.18
CA GLU A 72 11.63 11.34 13.67
C GLU A 72 12.62 12.21 12.85
N GLU A 73 13.69 11.63 12.30
CA GLU A 73 14.61 12.37 11.42
C GLU A 73 13.90 12.89 10.15
N ILE A 74 12.96 12.10 9.64
CA ILE A 74 12.17 12.45 8.46
C ILE A 74 11.13 13.50 8.84
N LEU A 75 10.34 13.24 9.91
CA LEU A 75 9.23 14.11 10.31
C LEU A 75 9.69 15.50 10.73
N ASN A 76 10.87 15.61 11.33
CA ASN A 76 11.45 16.88 11.80
C ASN A 76 12.34 17.57 10.75
N HIS A 77 12.45 17.02 9.53
CA HIS A 77 13.26 17.64 8.50
C HIS A 77 12.64 18.98 8.03
N PRO A 78 13.44 20.05 7.81
CA PRO A 78 12.93 21.37 7.41
C PRO A 78 12.03 21.38 6.16
N PHE A 79 12.24 20.44 5.24
CA PHE A 79 11.36 20.24 4.08
C PHE A 79 9.89 20.01 4.46
N LEU A 80 9.63 19.40 5.62
CA LEU A 80 8.30 19.04 6.12
C LEU A 80 7.86 19.92 7.30
N GLU A 81 8.58 21.00 7.61
CA GLU A 81 8.30 21.88 8.76
C GLU A 81 6.87 22.43 8.79
N THR A 82 6.28 22.66 7.61
CA THR A 82 4.91 23.21 7.50
C THR A 82 3.82 22.18 7.77
N ILE A 83 4.17 20.89 7.91
CA ILE A 83 3.21 19.81 8.11
C ILE A 83 2.83 19.70 9.58
N LYS A 84 1.55 19.92 9.87
CA LYS A 84 0.96 19.63 11.18
C LYS A 84 0.62 18.15 11.28
N TRP A 85 1.58 17.33 11.71
CA TRP A 85 1.45 15.86 11.71
C TRP A 85 0.23 15.34 12.48
N LYS A 86 -0.10 15.94 13.62
CA LYS A 86 -1.29 15.56 14.41
C LYS A 86 -2.59 15.81 13.64
N ASP A 87 -2.73 16.99 13.03
CA ASP A 87 -3.91 17.34 12.23
C ASP A 87 -4.02 16.46 10.98
N LEU A 88 -2.88 16.15 10.34
CA LEU A 88 -2.83 15.28 9.18
C LEU A 88 -3.30 13.86 9.52
N ALA A 89 -2.85 13.31 10.67
CA ALA A 89 -3.22 11.97 11.12
C ALA A 89 -4.73 11.81 11.36
N ILE A 90 -5.40 12.85 11.89
CA ILE A 90 -6.85 12.88 12.09
C ILE A 90 -7.62 13.40 10.86
N LYS A 91 -6.96 13.52 9.71
CA LYS A 91 -7.54 13.99 8.43
C LYS A 91 -8.14 15.41 8.49
N ASN A 92 -7.62 16.26 9.37
CA ASN A 92 -8.03 17.67 9.55
C ASN A 92 -7.23 18.67 8.68
N VAL A 93 -6.34 18.18 7.82
CA VAL A 93 -5.65 19.01 6.81
C VAL A 93 -6.38 18.92 5.48
N LYS A 94 -6.71 20.06 4.89
CA LYS A 94 -7.35 20.10 3.56
C LYS A 94 -6.37 19.61 2.49
N SER A 95 -6.80 18.61 1.70
CA SER A 95 -6.02 18.14 0.56
C SER A 95 -5.83 19.26 -0.48
N PRO A 96 -4.61 19.44 -1.03
CA PRO A 96 -4.36 20.39 -2.11
C PRO A 96 -5.09 20.00 -3.41
N TYR A 97 -5.41 18.72 -3.59
CA TYR A 97 -6.19 18.20 -4.72
C TYR A 97 -7.38 17.39 -4.23
N ILE A 98 -8.57 17.73 -4.72
CA ILE A 98 -9.81 16.99 -4.44
C ILE A 98 -10.30 16.40 -5.77
N PRO A 99 -10.27 15.07 -5.93
CA PRO A 99 -10.79 14.40 -7.13
C PRO A 99 -12.28 14.70 -7.33
N LYS A 100 -12.71 14.87 -8.59
CA LYS A 100 -14.12 15.09 -8.96
C LYS A 100 -14.82 13.75 -9.13
N VAL A 101 -15.59 13.37 -8.12
CA VAL A 101 -16.39 12.13 -8.06
C VAL A 101 -17.86 12.48 -8.26
N LYS A 102 -18.57 11.75 -9.13
CA LYS A 102 -19.98 12.05 -9.49
C LYS A 102 -21.00 11.26 -8.65
N SER A 103 -20.63 10.08 -8.21
CA SER A 103 -21.48 9.09 -7.51
C SER A 103 -20.58 8.10 -6.75
N GLU A 104 -21.19 7.26 -5.92
CA GLU A 104 -20.47 6.23 -5.16
C GLU A 104 -19.76 5.23 -6.09
N ASP A 105 -20.40 4.82 -7.19
CA ASP A 105 -19.83 3.85 -8.16
C ASP A 105 -18.92 4.50 -9.23
N CYS A 106 -18.31 5.65 -8.93
CA CYS A 106 -17.54 6.38 -9.94
C CYS A 106 -16.21 5.71 -10.26
N THR A 107 -16.08 5.16 -11.47
CA THR A 107 -14.86 4.49 -11.97
C THR A 107 -13.90 5.40 -12.74
N LYS A 108 -14.12 6.72 -12.72
CA LYS A 108 -13.38 7.70 -13.55
C LYS A 108 -11.84 7.64 -13.42
N TYR A 109 -11.35 7.28 -12.24
CA TYR A 109 -9.92 7.25 -11.92
C TYR A 109 -9.32 5.83 -12.02
N ILE A 110 -10.12 4.86 -12.47
CA ILE A 110 -9.69 3.50 -12.79
C ILE A 110 -9.28 3.46 -14.27
N ALA A 111 -8.24 2.70 -14.60
CA ALA A 111 -7.80 2.55 -15.98
C ALA A 111 -8.85 1.77 -16.79
N GLY A 112 -9.23 2.30 -17.95
CA GLY A 112 -10.32 1.76 -18.78
C GLY A 112 -10.12 0.31 -19.21
N THR A 113 -8.88 -0.12 -19.42
CA THR A 113 -8.53 -1.51 -19.77
C THR A 113 -9.07 -2.53 -18.77
N TRP A 114 -9.09 -2.18 -17.48
CA TRP A 114 -9.60 -3.06 -16.41
C TRP A 114 -11.13 -3.09 -16.36
N LEU A 115 -11.79 -2.05 -16.89
CA LEU A 115 -13.25 -1.97 -16.96
C LEU A 115 -13.82 -2.71 -18.17
N GLU A 116 -12.96 -2.95 -19.18
CA GLU A 116 -13.29 -3.70 -20.39
C GLU A 116 -13.08 -5.21 -20.21
N GLU A 117 -12.38 -5.64 -19.16
CA GLU A 117 -12.24 -7.05 -18.82
C GLU A 117 -13.62 -7.63 -18.45
N PRO A 118 -14.02 -8.76 -19.05
CA PRO A 118 -15.27 -9.40 -18.70
C PRO A 118 -15.25 -9.80 -17.22
N LEU A 119 -16.40 -9.64 -16.56
CA LEU A 119 -16.65 -10.21 -15.24
C LEU A 119 -16.83 -11.73 -15.40
N ASP A 120 -15.76 -12.42 -15.81
CA ASP A 120 -15.71 -13.87 -15.86
C ASP A 120 -14.99 -14.33 -14.59
N ASP A 121 -15.71 -14.99 -13.69
CA ASP A 121 -15.08 -15.82 -12.69
C ASP A 121 -14.55 -17.05 -13.41
N HIS A 122 -13.35 -16.93 -14.00
CA HIS A 122 -12.63 -18.05 -14.60
C HIS A 122 -12.46 -19.16 -13.55
N TYR A 123 -13.49 -20.00 -13.42
CA TYR A 123 -13.46 -21.28 -12.75
C TYR A 123 -12.68 -22.18 -13.70
N GLU A 124 -11.36 -22.24 -13.50
CA GLU A 124 -10.63 -23.39 -13.99
C GLU A 124 -11.34 -24.64 -13.44
N ASP A 125 -11.73 -25.55 -14.34
CA ASP A 125 -12.31 -26.83 -13.97
C ASP A 125 -11.36 -27.53 -12.98
N ASN A 126 -11.77 -27.54 -11.71
CA ASN A 126 -11.03 -28.15 -10.60
C ASN A 126 -10.92 -29.68 -10.72
N SER A 127 -11.35 -30.29 -11.83
CA SER A 127 -11.10 -31.71 -12.13
C SER A 127 -9.61 -32.08 -12.12
N VAL A 128 -8.70 -31.11 -12.24
CA VAL A 128 -7.23 -31.31 -12.13
C VAL A 128 -6.70 -31.12 -10.69
N PHE A 129 -7.44 -30.46 -9.79
CA PHE A 129 -7.00 -30.18 -8.42
C PHE A 129 -7.89 -30.90 -7.40
N THR A 130 -7.51 -32.13 -7.03
CA THR A 130 -8.00 -32.71 -5.78
C THR A 130 -7.45 -31.87 -4.62
N ILE A 131 -8.34 -31.17 -3.93
CA ILE A 131 -8.04 -30.50 -2.66
C ILE A 131 -7.89 -31.63 -1.63
N ASP A 132 -6.67 -31.89 -1.18
CA ASP A 132 -6.40 -32.81 -0.08
C ASP A 132 -6.45 -32.06 1.26
N GLU A 133 -6.62 -32.79 2.36
CA GLU A 133 -6.67 -32.21 3.71
C GLU A 133 -5.42 -31.36 4.04
N LYS A 134 -4.27 -31.68 3.41
CA LYS A 134 -3.04 -30.90 3.54
C LYS A 134 -3.15 -29.52 2.88
N ARG A 135 -3.83 -29.40 1.74
CA ARG A 135 -4.10 -28.12 1.08
C ARG A 135 -5.11 -27.27 1.84
N GLU A 136 -6.16 -27.89 2.39
CA GLU A 136 -7.11 -27.18 3.26
C GLU A 136 -6.44 -26.62 4.52
N ALA A 137 -5.45 -27.33 5.05
CA ALA A 137 -4.71 -26.85 6.21
C ALA A 137 -3.95 -25.53 5.94
N TYR A 138 -3.51 -25.24 4.71
CA TYR A 138 -2.80 -23.99 4.39
C TYR A 138 -3.71 -22.76 4.40
N VAL A 139 -5.02 -22.92 4.22
CA VAL A 139 -5.98 -21.80 4.14
C VAL A 139 -6.94 -21.75 5.33
N ARG A 140 -6.74 -22.60 6.34
CA ARG A 140 -7.63 -22.74 7.50
C ARG A 140 -7.88 -21.42 8.23
N ASP A 141 -6.85 -20.58 8.33
CA ASP A 141 -6.91 -19.29 9.03
C ASP A 141 -6.95 -18.10 8.05
N PHE A 142 -7.43 -18.34 6.82
CA PHE A 142 -7.55 -17.28 5.81
C PHE A 142 -8.73 -16.33 6.08
N SER A 143 -9.84 -16.85 6.60
CA SER A 143 -11.03 -16.06 6.88
C SER A 143 -10.76 -15.04 7.98
N PHE A 144 -10.98 -13.76 7.67
CA PHE A 144 -10.89 -12.65 8.62
C PHE A 144 -12.08 -11.72 8.46
N TYR A 145 -12.70 -11.37 9.59
CA TYR A 145 -13.77 -10.38 9.64
C TYR A 145 -13.35 -9.22 10.52
N ALA A 146 -13.37 -8.01 9.95
CA ALA A 146 -13.12 -6.81 10.74
C ALA A 146 -14.23 -6.66 11.78
N GLU A 147 -13.85 -6.27 13.00
CA GLU A 147 -14.79 -6.00 14.07
C GLU A 147 -15.80 -4.92 13.65
N GLY A 148 -17.08 -5.18 13.88
CA GLY A 148 -18.18 -4.28 13.48
C GLY A 148 -18.60 -4.38 12.01
N SER A 149 -17.94 -5.22 11.20
CA SER A 149 -18.41 -5.60 9.87
C SER A 149 -19.76 -6.31 9.93
N PHE A 150 -20.52 -6.25 8.84
CA PHE A 150 -21.81 -6.94 8.74
C PHE A 150 -21.71 -8.43 9.08
N ILE A 151 -20.63 -9.08 8.63
CA ILE A 151 -20.43 -10.52 8.82
C ILE A 151 -20.03 -10.86 10.26
N SER A 152 -19.17 -10.07 10.91
CA SER A 152 -18.84 -10.26 12.34
C SER A 152 -20.10 -10.21 13.23
N LYS A 153 -21.03 -9.29 12.93
CA LYS A 153 -22.32 -9.18 13.63
C LYS A 153 -23.24 -10.37 13.36
N MET A 154 -23.09 -11.07 12.24
CA MET A 154 -23.88 -12.26 11.94
C MET A 154 -23.37 -13.49 12.71
N GLU A 155 -22.05 -13.66 12.85
CA GLU A 155 -21.47 -14.76 13.61
C GLU A 155 -21.79 -14.68 15.11
N ASP A 156 -21.76 -13.49 15.70
CA ASP A 156 -22.16 -13.28 17.10
C ASP A 156 -23.61 -13.77 17.34
N ASN A 157 -24.52 -13.45 16.41
CA ASN A 157 -25.93 -13.88 16.47
C ASN A 157 -26.11 -15.39 16.23
N LEU A 158 -25.20 -16.05 15.51
CA LEU A 158 -25.21 -17.50 15.26
C LEU A 158 -24.68 -18.28 16.48
N SER A 159 -23.71 -17.72 17.21
CA SER A 159 -23.21 -18.32 18.46
C SER A 159 -24.29 -18.38 19.55
N ASP A 160 -25.18 -17.39 19.60
CA ASP A 160 -26.32 -17.35 20.53
C ASP A 160 -27.43 -18.36 20.19
N THR A 161 -27.53 -18.81 18.93
CA THR A 161 -28.57 -19.77 18.52
C THR A 161 -28.18 -21.24 18.74
N THR A 162 -26.89 -21.54 18.93
CA THR A 162 -26.40 -22.93 19.10
C THR A 162 -26.41 -23.44 20.55
N LEU A 163 -26.74 -22.60 21.54
CA LEU A 163 -26.88 -23.00 22.95
C LEU A 163 -28.31 -23.35 23.40
N SER A 164 -29.33 -23.26 22.52
CA SER A 164 -30.74 -23.52 22.89
C SER A 164 -31.28 -24.90 22.48
N ARG A 165 -30.54 -25.74 21.77
CA ARG A 165 -31.09 -26.98 21.23
C ARG A 165 -30.26 -28.20 21.63
N ASN A 166 -30.29 -28.55 22.91
CA ASN A 166 -30.07 -29.91 23.43
C ASN A 166 -30.37 -29.98 24.93
N HIS A 167 -31.66 -30.08 25.30
CA HIS A 167 -32.10 -30.88 26.44
C HIS A 167 -33.61 -31.07 26.39
N SER A 168 -34.05 -32.21 25.85
CA SER A 168 -35.31 -32.89 26.20
C SER A 168 -35.26 -34.31 25.62
N ASN A 169 -34.49 -35.18 26.28
CA ASN A 169 -34.71 -36.62 26.18
C ASN A 169 -35.61 -37.05 27.36
N THR A 170 -36.53 -37.97 27.05
CA THR A 170 -37.11 -39.03 27.90
C THR A 170 -38.04 -38.67 29.06
N THR A 171 -39.34 -38.89 28.85
CA THR A 171 -40.29 -39.78 29.59
C THR A 171 -41.61 -39.67 28.80
N GLU A 172 -42.33 -40.72 28.40
CA GLU A 172 -42.64 -42.06 28.91
C GLU A 172 -42.92 -43.01 27.73
#